data_AF-A0AAU8PCW1-F1
#
_entry.id   AF-A0AAU8PCW1-F1
#
_cell.length_a   1.000
_cell.length_b   1.000
_cell.length_c   1.000
_cell.angle_alpha   90.00
_cell.angle_beta   90.00
_cell.angle_gamma   90.00
#
_symmetry.space_group_name_H-M   'P 1'
#
loop_
_entity.id
_entity.type
_entity.pdbx_description
1 polymer ?
#
loop_
_entity_poly.entity_id
_entity_poly.type
_entity_poly.pdbx_seq_one_letter_code
_entity_poly.pdbx_strand_id
1 'polypeptide(L)'
;MCRPEGTLEFDYVSETLFDPAVPQEVIFELSAGAHIFQLLRNERLELVFYHSSPGTGTRVATVDLNSITPCSRVYIALVWSPSETMLYVGPRIAGGKLVRVEGVPSPVRLRVGQDGHIYRIGDAGVEVGHYSMHLGGRLVLQPTAIEAWRNTIQALEVLKKAKSEDGYAFEVILSNFIIVALVTGFETYCRTRFLELESEGVTPDLEAMMAAFCSRLTLEDLKREAASENRTVLQKMAEWINFQNYGQVKKAYRKAYGIRFGEIGVSSSELALLQRLIHHRHRVVHFSPWTGQLPTPSGEPEFSNLRLVEKAITCFDRFVARLHEATLGLRPSK
;
A
#
# COMPACT_ATOMS: atom_id res chain seq x y z
N MET A 1 6.38 0.70 18.03
CA MET A 1 5.36 -0.05 17.25
C MET A 1 5.10 0.58 15.88
N CYS A 2 5.14 1.91 15.71
CA CYS A 2 5.13 2.55 14.38
C CYS A 2 6.53 2.55 13.74
N ARG A 3 7.06 1.34 13.46
CA ARG A 3 8.32 1.14 12.75
C ARG A 3 8.13 -0.01 11.74
N PRO A 4 8.82 0.01 10.59
CA PRO A 4 8.72 -1.05 9.58
C PRO A 4 9.10 -2.43 10.11
N GLU A 5 10.02 -2.48 11.07
CA GLU A 5 10.46 -3.71 11.73
C GLU A 5 10.50 -3.56 13.26
N GLY A 6 10.27 -4.66 13.97
CA GLY A 6 10.38 -4.69 15.42
C GLY A 6 10.01 -6.02 16.05
N THR A 7 10.20 -6.05 17.37
CA THR A 7 9.85 -7.18 18.22
C THR A 7 9.13 -6.66 19.46
N LEU A 8 8.06 -7.33 19.86
CA LEU A 8 7.35 -7.12 21.11
C LEU A 8 7.36 -8.43 21.89
N GLU A 9 7.86 -8.40 23.11
CA GLU A 9 7.94 -9.57 24.00
C GLU A 9 7.24 -9.27 25.31
N PHE A 10 6.46 -10.22 25.80
CA PHE A 10 5.80 -10.10 27.10
C PHE A 10 5.44 -11.47 27.64
N ASP A 11 5.23 -11.53 28.95
CA ASP A 11 4.58 -12.68 29.58
C ASP A 11 3.08 -12.39 29.70
N TYR A 12 2.26 -13.36 29.32
CA TYR A 12 0.81 -13.31 29.46
C TYR A 12 0.38 -14.29 30.53
N VAL A 13 -0.39 -13.81 31.50
CA VAL A 13 -0.92 -14.62 32.60
C VAL A 13 -2.43 -14.76 32.40
N SER A 14 -2.91 -15.99 32.26
CA SER A 14 -4.34 -16.30 32.10
C SER A 14 -4.59 -17.74 32.52
N GLU A 15 -5.60 -17.93 33.36
CA GLU A 15 -6.08 -19.26 33.77
C GLU A 15 -6.93 -19.93 32.68
N THR A 16 -7.41 -19.15 31.70
CA THR A 16 -8.40 -19.58 30.71
C THR A 16 -7.84 -19.71 29.29
N LEU A 17 -6.58 -19.34 29.06
CA LEU A 17 -5.98 -19.36 27.72
C LEU A 17 -6.11 -20.74 27.03
N PHE A 18 -5.96 -21.81 27.80
CA PHE A 18 -6.03 -23.20 27.34
C PHE A 18 -7.41 -23.84 27.55
N ASP A 19 -8.40 -23.09 28.03
CA ASP A 19 -9.74 -23.63 28.29
C ASP A 19 -10.57 -23.66 26.99
N PRO A 20 -11.00 -24.85 26.50
CA PRO A 20 -11.86 -24.95 25.32
C PRO A 20 -13.25 -24.34 25.53
N ALA A 21 -13.73 -24.20 26.77
CA ALA A 21 -15.07 -23.70 27.08
C ALA A 21 -15.17 -22.17 26.95
N VAL A 22 -14.04 -21.46 26.97
CA VAL A 22 -14.01 -20.01 26.83
C VAL A 22 -14.16 -19.64 25.35
N PRO A 23 -14.98 -18.63 25.00
CA PRO A 23 -15.13 -18.18 23.61
C PRO A 23 -13.86 -17.48 23.09
N GLN A 24 -13.94 -16.88 21.90
CA GLN A 24 -12.87 -16.03 21.39
C GLN A 24 -12.53 -14.90 22.39
N GLU A 25 -11.25 -14.67 22.61
CA GLU A 25 -10.72 -13.61 23.48
C GLU A 25 -9.71 -12.76 22.70
N VAL A 26 -9.91 -11.44 22.67
CA VAL A 26 -8.89 -10.51 22.16
C VAL A 26 -7.95 -10.20 23.32
N ILE A 27 -6.71 -10.68 23.23
CA ILE A 27 -5.68 -10.45 24.24
C ILE A 27 -5.20 -9.00 24.17
N PHE A 28 -4.93 -8.52 22.96
CA PHE A 28 -4.77 -7.09 22.72
C PHE A 28 -5.05 -6.72 21.27
N GLU A 29 -5.46 -5.46 21.06
CA GLU A 29 -5.57 -4.82 19.77
C GLU A 29 -4.98 -3.41 19.89
N LEU A 30 -4.00 -3.09 19.05
CA LEU A 30 -3.33 -1.80 19.07
C LEU A 30 -3.06 -1.31 17.65
N SER A 31 -3.32 -0.02 17.43
CA SER A 31 -2.87 0.71 16.25
C SER A 31 -1.73 1.65 16.60
N ALA A 32 -0.73 1.76 15.72
CA ALA A 32 0.37 2.71 15.83
C ALA A 32 0.65 3.31 14.45
N GLY A 33 0.16 4.53 14.21
CA GLY A 33 0.05 5.05 12.86
C GLY A 33 -0.95 4.20 12.06
N ALA A 34 -0.55 3.74 10.87
CA ALA A 34 -1.32 2.81 10.06
C ALA A 34 -0.99 1.33 10.35
N HIS A 35 -0.07 1.04 11.28
CA HIS A 35 0.19 -0.32 11.71
C HIS A 35 -0.91 -0.83 12.64
N ILE A 36 -1.30 -2.09 12.48
CA ILE A 36 -2.21 -2.79 13.39
C ILE A 36 -1.53 -4.05 13.90
N PHE A 37 -1.65 -4.25 15.20
CA PHE A 37 -1.21 -5.44 15.91
C PHE A 37 -2.40 -5.99 16.68
N GLN A 38 -2.84 -7.20 16.34
CA GLN A 38 -3.95 -7.85 17.03
C GLN A 38 -3.52 -9.25 17.41
N LEU A 39 -3.64 -9.59 18.69
CA LEU A 39 -3.44 -10.94 19.19
C LEU A 39 -4.74 -11.41 19.83
N LEU A 40 -5.25 -12.54 19.37
CA LEU A 40 -6.46 -13.13 19.90
C LEU A 40 -6.30 -14.64 20.07
N ARG A 41 -7.04 -15.22 21.00
CA ARG A 41 -7.30 -16.66 21.06
C ARG A 41 -8.65 -16.91 20.40
N ASN A 42 -8.69 -17.75 19.37
CA ASN A 42 -9.94 -18.07 18.67
C ASN A 42 -10.65 -19.29 19.26
N GLU A 43 -11.86 -19.59 18.76
CA GLU A 43 -12.68 -20.72 19.21
C GLU A 43 -12.05 -22.11 18.97
N ARG A 44 -11.03 -22.19 18.10
CA ARG A 44 -10.30 -23.43 17.78
C ARG A 44 -9.11 -23.68 18.71
N LEU A 45 -9.00 -22.95 19.82
CA LEU A 45 -7.82 -22.95 20.69
C LEU A 45 -6.54 -22.57 19.94
N GLU A 46 -6.62 -21.63 19.00
CA GLU A 46 -5.45 -21.10 18.32
C GLU A 46 -5.15 -19.69 18.80
N LEU A 47 -3.87 -19.40 19.04
CA LEU A 47 -3.37 -18.06 19.21
C LEU A 47 -3.07 -17.46 17.84
N VAL A 48 -3.77 -16.39 17.48
CA VAL A 48 -3.73 -15.77 16.16
C VAL A 48 -3.17 -14.36 16.28
N PHE A 49 -2.03 -14.13 15.65
CA PHE A 49 -1.41 -12.82 15.57
C PHE A 49 -1.59 -12.23 14.18
N TYR A 50 -2.30 -11.11 14.09
CA TYR A 50 -2.37 -10.28 12.90
C TYR A 50 -1.42 -9.09 12.99
N HIS A 51 -0.64 -8.90 11.93
CA HIS A 51 0.08 -7.66 11.67
C HIS A 51 -0.41 -7.08 10.36
N SER A 52 -0.69 -5.78 10.34
CA SER A 52 -1.10 -5.07 9.13
C SER A 52 -0.34 -3.76 8.96
N SER A 53 0.04 -3.46 7.73
CA SER A 53 0.48 -2.13 7.32
C SER A 53 0.03 -1.85 5.87
N PRO A 54 -0.07 -0.58 5.44
CA PRO A 54 -0.45 -0.27 4.07
C PRO A 54 0.47 -0.91 3.02
N GLY A 55 1.78 -0.91 3.27
CA GLY A 55 2.81 -1.38 2.37
C GLY A 55 2.90 -2.90 2.28
N THR A 56 2.63 -3.62 3.36
CA THR A 56 2.80 -5.09 3.41
C THR A 56 1.48 -5.85 3.33
N GLY A 57 0.35 -5.15 3.48
CA GLY A 57 -0.95 -5.78 3.67
C GLY A 57 -1.08 -6.41 5.06
N THR A 58 -1.98 -7.38 5.19
CA THR A 58 -2.23 -8.08 6.46
C THR A 58 -1.64 -9.48 6.40
N ARG A 59 -0.85 -9.84 7.42
CA ARG A 59 -0.28 -11.17 7.61
C ARG A 59 -0.77 -11.75 8.92
N VAL A 60 -0.89 -13.07 8.95
CA VAL A 60 -1.40 -13.81 10.11
C VAL A 60 -0.46 -14.96 10.45
N ALA A 61 -0.05 -15.04 11.71
CA ALA A 61 0.68 -16.18 12.27
C ALA A 61 -0.20 -16.87 13.31
N THR A 62 -0.32 -18.20 13.22
CA THR A 62 -1.27 -18.96 14.03
C THR A 62 -0.57 -20.11 14.74
N VAL A 63 -0.71 -20.18 16.05
CA VAL A 63 -0.18 -21.27 16.88
C VAL A 63 -1.34 -22.05 17.48
N ASP A 64 -1.39 -23.36 17.24
CA ASP A 64 -2.33 -24.26 17.92
C ASP A 64 -1.91 -24.45 19.39
N LEU A 65 -2.74 -24.00 20.33
CA LEU A 65 -2.45 -24.10 21.76
C LEU A 65 -2.46 -25.55 22.26
N ASN A 66 -3.09 -26.49 21.55
CA ASN A 66 -3.02 -27.91 21.88
C ASN A 66 -1.62 -28.50 21.71
N SER A 67 -0.76 -27.82 20.93
CA SER A 67 0.65 -28.20 20.76
C SER A 67 1.56 -27.72 21.89
N ILE A 68 1.04 -26.91 22.82
CA ILE A 68 1.78 -26.29 23.92
C ILE A 68 1.31 -26.89 25.25
N THR A 69 2.25 -27.14 26.16
CA THR A 69 1.91 -27.59 27.52
C THR A 69 1.06 -26.53 28.25
N PRO A 70 -0.17 -26.86 28.69
CA PRO A 70 -1.03 -25.92 29.39
C PRO A 70 -0.37 -25.35 30.65
N CYS A 71 -0.49 -24.04 30.84
CA CYS A 71 0.01 -23.33 32.02
C CYS A 71 -0.69 -21.98 32.19
N SER A 72 -0.64 -21.41 33.39
CA SER A 72 -1.24 -20.10 33.67
C SER A 72 -0.40 -18.93 33.19
N ARG A 73 0.86 -19.15 32.78
CA ARG A 73 1.78 -18.10 32.30
C ARG A 73 2.55 -18.56 31.07
N VAL A 74 2.38 -17.83 29.98
CA VAL A 74 3.09 -18.06 28.71
C VAL A 74 3.99 -16.88 28.37
N TYR A 75 5.11 -17.15 27.73
CA TYR A 75 5.91 -16.16 27.03
C TYR A 75 5.38 -16.01 25.60
N ILE A 76 5.24 -14.77 25.15
CA ILE A 76 4.81 -14.44 23.79
C ILE A 76 5.82 -13.44 23.21
N ALA A 77 6.31 -13.73 22.00
CA ALA A 77 7.05 -12.76 21.20
C ALA A 77 6.44 -12.62 19.80
N LEU A 78 6.32 -11.37 19.38
CA LEU A 78 5.75 -10.96 18.10
C LEU A 78 6.85 -10.26 17.33
N VAL A 79 7.16 -10.75 16.14
CA VAL A 79 8.16 -10.15 15.26
C VAL A 79 7.48 -9.72 13.98
N TRP A 80 7.82 -8.52 13.50
CA TRP A 80 7.36 -8.04 12.20
C TRP A 80 8.49 -7.34 11.45
N SER A 81 8.41 -7.45 10.13
CA SER A 81 9.21 -6.72 9.15
C SER A 81 8.42 -6.60 7.85
N PRO A 82 8.92 -5.88 6.83
CA PRO A 82 8.25 -5.86 5.53
C PRO A 82 8.09 -7.24 4.87
N SER A 83 9.01 -8.16 5.16
CA SER A 83 9.06 -9.49 4.55
C SER A 83 8.52 -10.60 5.43
N GLU A 84 8.42 -10.41 6.74
CA GLU A 84 8.13 -11.47 7.71
C GLU A 84 7.19 -11.01 8.83
N THR A 85 6.36 -11.93 9.30
CA THR A 85 5.63 -11.81 10.56
C THR A 85 5.84 -13.12 11.28
N MET A 86 6.14 -13.10 12.58
CA MET A 86 6.32 -14.35 13.33
C MET A 86 5.66 -14.24 14.70
N LEU A 87 5.15 -15.38 15.15
CA LEU A 87 4.60 -15.57 16.48
C LEU A 87 5.42 -16.66 17.20
N TYR A 88 5.93 -16.32 18.37
CA TYR A 88 6.59 -17.23 19.28
C TYR A 88 5.75 -17.38 20.54
N VAL A 89 5.50 -18.60 20.98
CA VAL A 89 4.72 -18.88 22.18
C VAL A 89 5.35 -20.05 22.92
N GLY A 90 5.53 -19.93 24.23
CA GLY A 90 6.09 -21.01 25.04
C GLY A 90 5.63 -20.93 26.49
N PRO A 91 5.45 -22.07 27.18
CA PRO A 91 4.99 -22.08 28.56
C PRO A 91 6.15 -21.67 29.49
N ARG A 92 5.88 -20.82 30.48
CA ARG A 92 6.86 -20.41 31.50
C ARG A 92 6.98 -21.47 32.60
N ILE A 93 7.38 -22.68 32.21
CA ILE A 93 7.59 -23.83 33.10
C ILE A 93 8.95 -24.47 32.81
N ALA A 94 9.48 -25.24 33.77
CA ALA A 94 10.72 -25.98 33.58
C ALA A 94 10.58 -26.98 32.42
N GLY A 95 11.51 -26.93 31.45
CA GLY A 95 11.47 -27.79 30.25
C GLY A 95 10.44 -27.36 29.18
N GLY A 96 9.79 -26.20 29.34
CA GLY A 96 8.87 -25.64 28.35
C GLY A 96 9.56 -25.40 27.01
N LYS A 97 8.89 -25.79 25.91
CA LYS A 97 9.39 -25.57 24.55
C LYS A 97 8.75 -24.33 23.94
N LEU A 98 9.56 -23.53 23.26
CA LEU A 98 9.10 -22.40 22.47
C LEU A 98 8.66 -22.89 21.09
N VAL A 99 7.40 -22.64 20.75
CA VAL A 99 6.84 -22.85 19.42
C VAL A 99 7.02 -21.57 18.62
N ARG A 100 7.44 -21.70 17.35
CA ARG A 100 7.62 -20.59 16.40
C ARG A 100 6.79 -20.87 15.17
N VAL A 101 5.99 -19.90 14.74
CA VAL A 101 5.24 -19.95 13.47
C VAL A 101 5.50 -18.69 12.65
N GLU A 102 5.73 -18.90 11.35
CA GLU A 102 5.82 -17.82 10.36
C GLU A 102 4.44 -17.44 9.84
N GLY A 103 4.23 -16.14 9.68
CA GLY A 103 2.98 -15.56 9.24
C GLY A 103 2.86 -15.50 7.72
N VAL A 104 1.67 -15.86 7.25
CA VAL A 104 1.30 -15.88 5.83
C VAL A 104 0.37 -14.70 5.51
N PRO A 105 0.25 -14.28 4.24
CA PRO A 105 -0.78 -13.32 3.84
C PRO A 105 -2.17 -13.77 4.27
N SER A 106 -2.94 -12.87 4.87
CA SER A 106 -4.28 -13.18 5.36
C SER A 106 -5.36 -12.81 4.32
N PRO A 107 -6.42 -13.62 4.17
CA PRO A 107 -7.61 -13.21 3.42
C PRO A 107 -8.37 -12.07 4.12
N VAL A 108 -8.18 -11.93 5.43
CA VAL A 108 -8.70 -10.82 6.22
C VAL A 108 -7.74 -9.65 6.11
N ARG A 109 -8.26 -8.46 5.79
CA ARG A 109 -7.48 -7.23 5.80
C ARG A 109 -7.90 -6.35 6.96
N LEU A 110 -6.91 -5.89 7.72
CA LEU A 110 -7.11 -4.93 8.80
C LEU A 110 -6.61 -3.55 8.37
N ARG A 111 -7.39 -2.49 8.61
CA ARG A 111 -7.06 -1.12 8.20
C ARG A 111 -7.43 -0.11 9.27
N VAL A 112 -6.60 0.90 9.46
CA VAL A 112 -6.92 2.06 10.29
C VAL A 112 -7.63 3.08 9.41
N GLY A 113 -8.85 3.46 9.76
CA GLY A 113 -9.58 4.53 9.08
C GLY A 113 -9.03 5.91 9.44
N GLN A 114 -9.43 6.94 8.70
CA GLN A 114 -9.08 8.34 8.99
C GLN A 114 -9.67 8.83 10.33
N ASP A 115 -10.66 8.12 10.86
CA ASP A 115 -11.23 8.33 12.19
C ASP A 115 -10.50 7.57 13.31
N GLY A 116 -9.44 6.83 12.97
CA GLY A 116 -8.63 6.06 13.92
C GLY A 116 -9.21 4.69 14.28
N HIS A 117 -10.39 4.32 13.76
CA HIS A 117 -10.98 3.01 14.01
C HIS A 117 -10.32 1.92 13.17
N ILE A 118 -10.31 0.69 13.69
CA ILE A 118 -9.82 -0.48 12.97
C ILE A 118 -10.99 -1.14 12.24
N TYR A 119 -10.82 -1.32 10.94
CA TYR A 119 -11.76 -1.96 10.04
C TYR A 119 -11.24 -3.31 9.59
N ARG A 120 -12.12 -4.31 9.67
CA ARG A 120 -11.92 -5.63 9.08
C ARG A 120 -12.59 -5.67 7.72
N ILE A 121 -11.84 -6.07 6.69
CA ILE A 121 -12.30 -6.11 5.31
C ILE A 121 -12.09 -7.52 4.77
N GLY A 122 -13.19 -8.14 4.34
CA GLY A 122 -13.20 -9.51 3.86
C GLY A 122 -13.11 -10.54 4.99
N ASP A 123 -13.22 -11.80 4.59
CA ASP A 123 -13.09 -12.96 5.46
C ASP A 123 -12.72 -14.20 4.63
N ALA A 124 -12.51 -15.34 5.29
CA ALA A 124 -12.34 -16.62 4.61
C ALA A 124 -13.53 -16.88 3.67
N GLY A 125 -13.26 -16.97 2.36
CA GLY A 125 -14.27 -17.17 1.32
C GLY A 125 -15.02 -15.92 0.86
N VAL A 126 -14.68 -14.74 1.37
CA VAL A 126 -15.30 -13.46 0.95
C VAL A 126 -14.30 -12.62 0.18
N GLU A 127 -14.45 -12.57 -1.14
CA GLU A 127 -13.65 -11.71 -2.00
C GLU A 127 -14.20 -10.28 -2.01
N VAL A 128 -13.39 -9.33 -1.57
CA VAL A 128 -13.73 -7.90 -1.61
C VAL A 128 -12.79 -7.21 -2.59
N GLY A 129 -13.31 -6.78 -3.74
CA GLY A 129 -12.55 -6.06 -4.76
C GLY A 129 -12.25 -4.62 -4.33
N HIS A 130 -13.13 -3.69 -4.71
CA HIS A 130 -13.01 -2.28 -4.35
C HIS A 130 -13.81 -1.96 -3.09
N TYR A 131 -13.24 -1.14 -2.20
CA TYR A 131 -13.93 -0.63 -1.03
C TYR A 131 -13.63 0.85 -0.84
N SER A 132 -14.66 1.62 -0.49
CA SER A 132 -14.54 2.98 0.00
C SER A 132 -15.67 3.21 0.99
N MET A 133 -15.37 3.75 2.17
CA MET A 133 -16.38 3.99 3.19
C MET A 133 -16.46 5.48 3.50
N HIS A 134 -17.68 6.00 3.47
CA HIS A 134 -17.97 7.39 3.85
C HIS A 134 -18.85 7.39 5.10
N LEU A 135 -18.45 8.15 6.12
CA LEU A 135 -19.25 8.40 7.32
C LEU A 135 -19.50 9.91 7.43
N GLY A 136 -20.76 10.31 7.52
CA GLY A 136 -21.13 11.73 7.55
C GLY A 136 -20.66 12.53 6.33
N GLY A 137 -20.61 11.90 5.15
CA GLY A 137 -20.14 12.53 3.91
C GLY A 137 -18.61 12.66 3.78
N ARG A 138 -17.84 12.20 4.76
CA ARG A 138 -16.37 12.20 4.74
C ARG A 138 -15.85 10.81 4.41
N LEU A 139 -14.85 10.72 3.54
CA LEU A 139 -14.14 9.48 3.24
C LEU A 139 -13.35 9.04 4.49
N VAL A 140 -13.67 7.86 5.03
CA VAL A 140 -13.03 7.31 6.23
C VAL A 140 -12.08 6.18 5.90
N LEU A 141 -12.41 5.37 4.90
CA LEU A 141 -11.64 4.19 4.53
C LEU A 141 -11.47 4.12 3.02
N GLN A 142 -10.25 3.86 2.57
CA GLN A 142 -9.89 3.72 1.17
C GLN A 142 -8.85 2.60 0.99
N PRO A 143 -8.68 2.07 -0.23
CA PRO A 143 -7.64 1.10 -0.51
C PRO A 143 -6.25 1.69 -0.27
N THR A 144 -5.31 0.83 0.11
CA THR A 144 -3.89 1.19 0.12
C THR A 144 -3.40 1.49 -1.29
N ALA A 145 -2.24 2.14 -1.43
CA ALA A 145 -1.67 2.47 -2.72
C ALA A 145 -1.52 1.23 -3.61
N ILE A 146 -0.94 0.15 -3.06
CA ILE A 146 -0.73 -1.09 -3.81
C ILE A 146 -2.03 -1.81 -4.15
N GLU A 147 -3.05 -1.73 -3.28
CA GLU A 147 -4.38 -2.26 -3.59
C GLU A 147 -5.07 -1.46 -4.70
N ALA A 148 -5.00 -0.12 -4.64
CA ALA A 148 -5.54 0.74 -5.68
C ALA A 148 -4.88 0.48 -7.05
N TRP A 149 -3.56 0.23 -7.05
CA TRP A 149 -2.85 -0.17 -8.26
C TRP A 149 -3.31 -1.53 -8.79
N ARG A 150 -3.37 -2.56 -7.93
CA ARG A 150 -3.84 -3.90 -8.31
C ARG A 150 -5.28 -3.85 -8.86
N ASN A 151 -6.15 -3.07 -8.23
CA ASN A 151 -7.50 -2.83 -8.69
C ASN A 151 -7.52 -2.17 -10.09
N THR A 152 -6.61 -1.22 -10.34
CA THR A 152 -6.45 -0.60 -11.67
C THR A 152 -6.07 -1.66 -12.70
N ILE A 153 -5.05 -2.48 -12.43
CA ILE A 153 -4.63 -3.54 -13.35
C ILE A 153 -5.74 -4.56 -13.60
N GLN A 154 -6.46 -4.99 -12.56
CA GLN A 154 -7.59 -5.90 -12.70
C GLN A 154 -8.70 -5.31 -13.58
N ALA A 155 -9.05 -4.03 -13.39
CA ALA A 155 -10.04 -3.34 -14.22
C ALA A 155 -9.58 -3.24 -15.69
N LEU A 156 -8.30 -2.99 -15.93
CA LEU A 156 -7.73 -2.94 -17.27
C LEU A 156 -7.74 -4.32 -17.97
N GLU A 157 -7.48 -5.40 -17.23
CA GLU A 157 -7.58 -6.76 -17.77
C GLU A 157 -9.01 -7.16 -18.12
N VAL A 158 -10.01 -6.60 -17.43
CA VAL A 158 -11.42 -6.73 -17.85
C VAL A 158 -11.68 -5.89 -19.11
N LEU A 159 -11.22 -4.65 -19.14
CA LEU A 159 -11.43 -3.73 -20.25
C LEU A 159 -10.81 -4.23 -21.57
N LYS A 160 -9.64 -4.88 -21.50
CA LYS A 160 -8.97 -5.52 -22.64
C LYS A 160 -9.77 -6.63 -23.32
N LYS A 161 -10.72 -7.24 -22.60
CA LYS A 161 -11.56 -8.32 -23.15
C LYS A 161 -12.74 -7.79 -23.97
N ALA A 162 -12.98 -6.47 -23.95
CA ALA A 162 -14.05 -5.85 -24.70
C ALA A 162 -13.84 -6.00 -26.21
N LYS A 163 -14.94 -6.16 -26.94
CA LYS A 163 -14.97 -6.30 -28.41
C LYS A 163 -16.05 -5.37 -28.96
N SER A 164 -15.82 -4.80 -30.15
CA SER A 164 -16.81 -4.02 -30.91
C SER A 164 -16.76 -4.40 -32.39
N GLU A 165 -17.87 -4.18 -33.08
CA GLU A 165 -17.97 -4.30 -34.54
C GLU A 165 -17.25 -3.16 -35.27
N ASP A 166 -16.95 -2.05 -34.58
CA ASP A 166 -16.25 -0.87 -35.14
C ASP A 166 -14.76 -1.10 -35.43
N GLY A 167 -14.26 -2.33 -35.21
CA GLY A 167 -12.91 -2.77 -35.57
C GLY A 167 -11.80 -1.87 -35.07
N TYR A 168 -11.01 -1.31 -35.99
CA TYR A 168 -9.83 -0.49 -35.69
C TYR A 168 -10.15 0.77 -34.88
N ALA A 169 -11.28 1.43 -35.15
CA ALA A 169 -11.68 2.65 -34.45
C ALA A 169 -11.86 2.38 -32.95
N PHE A 170 -12.51 1.26 -32.61
CA PHE A 170 -12.65 0.80 -31.24
C PHE A 170 -11.30 0.51 -30.59
N GLU A 171 -10.38 -0.16 -31.29
CA GLU A 171 -9.05 -0.48 -30.76
C GLU A 171 -8.24 0.77 -30.38
N VAL A 172 -8.29 1.83 -31.21
CA VAL A 172 -7.61 3.10 -30.92
C VAL A 172 -8.18 3.74 -29.65
N ILE A 173 -9.51 3.84 -29.57
CA ILE A 173 -10.20 4.45 -28.44
C ILE A 173 -9.90 3.66 -27.17
N LEU A 174 -10.04 2.33 -27.23
CA LEU A 174 -9.76 1.42 -26.14
C LEU A 174 -8.32 1.56 -25.63
N SER A 175 -7.35 1.57 -26.55
CA SER A 175 -5.93 1.72 -26.22
C SER A 175 -5.65 3.04 -25.51
N ASN A 176 -6.20 4.14 -26.02
CA ASN A 176 -6.06 5.45 -25.41
C ASN A 176 -6.71 5.52 -24.02
N PHE A 177 -7.90 4.95 -23.82
CA PHE A 177 -8.53 4.88 -22.51
C PHE A 177 -7.72 4.05 -21.52
N ILE A 178 -7.15 2.92 -21.95
CA ILE A 178 -6.28 2.10 -21.10
C ILE A 178 -5.05 2.89 -20.67
N ILE A 179 -4.41 3.64 -21.57
CA ILE A 179 -3.25 4.49 -21.22
C ILE A 179 -3.65 5.59 -20.23
N VAL A 180 -4.80 6.24 -20.43
CA VAL A 180 -5.30 7.25 -19.49
C VAL A 180 -5.53 6.65 -18.11
N ALA A 181 -6.16 5.48 -18.04
CA ALA A 181 -6.42 4.77 -16.79
C ALA A 181 -5.13 4.30 -16.11
N LEU A 182 -4.13 3.81 -16.85
CA LEU A 182 -2.79 3.47 -16.32
C LEU A 182 -2.10 4.68 -15.68
N VAL A 183 -2.08 5.82 -16.37
CA VAL A 183 -1.46 7.05 -15.85
C VAL A 183 -2.20 7.55 -14.60
N THR A 184 -3.52 7.41 -14.56
CA THR A 184 -4.36 7.79 -13.41
C THR A 184 -4.13 6.86 -12.22
N GLY A 185 -4.03 5.55 -12.46
CA GLY A 185 -3.66 4.58 -11.43
C GLY A 185 -2.25 4.83 -10.89
N PHE A 186 -1.30 5.20 -11.75
CA PHE A 186 0.07 5.55 -11.37
C PHE A 186 0.11 6.81 -10.51
N GLU A 187 -0.61 7.87 -10.89
CA GLU A 187 -0.76 9.09 -10.10
C GLU A 187 -1.31 8.77 -8.71
N THR A 188 -2.41 8.01 -8.68
CA THR A 188 -3.09 7.61 -7.44
C THR A 188 -2.15 6.79 -6.55
N TYR A 189 -1.48 5.79 -7.11
CA TYR A 189 -0.47 5.00 -6.41
C TYR A 189 0.63 5.90 -5.83
N CYS A 190 1.25 6.74 -6.66
CA CYS A 190 2.38 7.58 -6.24
C CYS A 190 1.98 8.56 -5.14
N ARG A 191 0.80 9.18 -5.23
CA ARG A 191 0.29 10.10 -4.22
C ARG A 191 -0.05 9.37 -2.92
N THR A 192 -0.80 8.29 -3.00
CA THR A 192 -1.22 7.53 -1.82
C THR A 192 -0.01 6.93 -1.11
N ARG A 193 0.90 6.28 -1.84
CA ARG A 193 2.10 5.67 -1.24
C ARG A 193 2.99 6.71 -0.58
N PHE A 194 3.13 7.89 -1.19
CA PHE A 194 3.93 8.98 -0.64
C PHE A 194 3.44 9.44 0.74
N LEU A 195 2.12 9.40 0.98
CA LEU A 195 1.51 9.74 2.26
C LEU A 195 1.48 8.55 3.24
N GLU A 196 1.29 7.33 2.75
CA GLU A 196 1.33 6.11 3.57
C GLU A 196 2.66 5.93 4.30
N LEU A 197 3.77 6.37 3.70
CA LEU A 197 5.08 6.26 4.34
C LEU A 197 5.15 6.98 5.68
N GLU A 198 4.54 8.16 5.79
CA GLU A 198 4.46 8.90 7.06
C GLU A 198 3.62 8.13 8.09
N SER A 199 2.50 7.52 7.66
CA SER A 199 1.65 6.74 8.58
C SER A 199 2.25 5.38 8.95
N GLU A 200 3.22 4.87 8.19
CA GLU A 200 4.09 3.73 8.53
C GLU A 200 5.29 4.12 9.40
N GLY A 201 5.40 5.39 9.79
CA GLY A 201 6.46 5.89 10.66
C GLY A 201 7.77 6.25 9.94
N VAL A 202 7.75 6.33 8.61
CA VAL A 202 8.88 6.85 7.83
C VAL A 202 8.80 8.38 7.80
N THR A 203 9.77 9.04 8.44
CA THR A 203 9.78 10.50 8.52
C THR A 203 10.23 11.13 7.20
N PRO A 204 9.43 12.01 6.56
CA PRO A 204 9.86 12.76 5.39
C PRO A 204 10.80 13.90 5.78
N ASP A 205 11.75 14.24 4.89
CA ASP A 205 12.54 15.47 4.99
C ASP A 205 11.69 16.68 4.53
N LEU A 206 10.98 17.28 5.48
CA LEU A 206 10.08 18.41 5.26
C LEU A 206 10.82 19.69 4.82
N GLU A 207 12.06 19.90 5.28
CA GLU A 207 12.86 21.07 4.91
C GLU A 207 13.29 21.01 3.45
N ALA A 208 13.81 19.85 3.02
CA ALA A 208 14.18 19.64 1.62
C ALA A 208 12.96 19.70 0.69
N MET A 209 11.80 19.24 1.16
CA MET A 209 10.53 19.38 0.45
C MET A 209 10.10 20.84 0.33
N MET A 210 10.23 21.64 1.40
CA MET A 210 9.86 23.04 1.37
C MET A 210 10.73 23.81 0.39
N ALA A 211 12.05 23.67 0.51
CA ALA A 211 13.00 24.29 -0.42
C ALA A 211 12.73 23.89 -1.89
N ALA A 212 12.14 22.72 -2.13
CA ALA A 212 11.84 22.22 -3.46
C ALA A 212 10.50 22.71 -4.04
N PHE A 213 9.49 22.98 -3.22
CA PHE A 213 8.11 23.22 -3.69
C PHE A 213 7.45 24.49 -3.13
N CYS A 214 7.99 25.11 -2.08
CA CYS A 214 7.42 26.31 -1.46
C CYS A 214 8.52 27.30 -1.02
N SER A 215 8.57 28.47 -1.67
CA SER A 215 9.51 29.54 -1.32
C SER A 215 8.89 30.64 -0.45
N ARG A 216 7.58 30.58 -0.17
CA ARG A 216 6.81 31.70 0.40
C ARG A 216 6.44 31.54 1.86
N LEU A 217 6.36 30.31 2.37
CA LEU A 217 5.96 30.01 3.74
C LEU A 217 7.13 29.45 4.54
N THR A 218 7.15 29.73 5.84
CA THR A 218 8.05 29.03 6.76
C THR A 218 7.44 27.69 7.18
N LEU A 219 8.27 26.78 7.70
CA LEU A 219 7.79 25.48 8.18
C LEU A 219 6.81 25.64 9.35
N GLU A 220 7.01 26.66 10.18
CA GLU A 220 6.13 26.96 11.32
C GLU A 220 4.76 27.47 10.87
N ASP A 221 4.70 28.29 9.82
CA ASP A 221 3.40 28.70 9.24
C ASP A 221 2.64 27.49 8.73
N LEU A 222 3.33 26.60 8.02
CA LEU A 222 2.73 25.40 7.46
C LEU A 222 2.27 24.41 8.54
N LYS A 223 3.04 24.25 9.63
CA LYS A 223 2.62 23.46 10.80
C LYS A 223 1.34 24.00 11.42
N ARG A 224 1.23 25.33 11.55
CA ARG A 224 0.03 25.98 12.10
C ARG A 224 -1.18 25.76 11.20
N GLU A 225 -1.02 25.94 9.89
CA GLU A 225 -2.07 25.67 8.92
C GLU A 225 -2.51 24.19 8.93
N ALA A 226 -1.55 23.26 8.90
CA ALA A 226 -1.83 21.83 8.92
C ALA A 226 -2.61 21.42 10.18
N ALA A 227 -2.19 21.92 11.34
CA ALA A 227 -2.88 21.70 12.61
C ALA A 227 -4.33 22.24 12.60
N SER A 228 -4.57 23.41 11.99
CA SER A 228 -5.92 24.00 11.90
C SER A 228 -6.89 23.17 11.05
N GLU A 229 -6.38 22.38 10.10
CA GLU A 229 -7.17 21.49 9.25
C GLU A 229 -7.17 20.03 9.71
N ASN A 230 -6.56 19.72 10.86
CA ASN A 230 -6.36 18.37 11.36
C ASN A 230 -5.63 17.45 10.34
N ARG A 231 -4.58 17.99 9.72
CA ARG A 231 -3.76 17.31 8.71
C ARG A 231 -2.29 17.34 9.08
N THR A 232 -1.51 16.44 8.48
CA THR A 232 -0.05 16.49 8.60
C THR A 232 0.53 17.54 7.66
N VAL A 233 1.74 18.01 7.98
CA VAL A 233 2.48 18.94 7.11
C VAL A 233 2.69 18.32 5.74
N LEU A 234 3.03 17.02 5.68
CA LEU A 234 3.22 16.31 4.42
C LEU A 234 1.94 16.29 3.57
N GLN A 235 0.78 16.03 4.19
CA GLN A 235 -0.51 16.02 3.49
C GLN A 235 -0.84 17.37 2.84
N LYS A 236 -0.49 18.49 3.49
CA LYS A 236 -0.60 19.84 2.91
C LYS A 236 0.37 20.02 1.74
N MET A 237 1.63 19.68 1.93
CA MET A 237 2.66 19.82 0.89
C MET A 237 2.36 18.97 -0.36
N ALA A 238 1.75 17.81 -0.18
CA ALA A 238 1.36 16.92 -1.27
C ALA A 238 0.36 17.58 -2.24
N GLU A 239 -0.36 18.63 -1.84
CA GLU A 239 -1.26 19.38 -2.73
C GLU A 239 -0.52 20.27 -3.72
N TRP A 240 0.73 20.65 -3.42
CA TRP A 240 1.56 21.46 -4.30
C TRP A 240 2.30 20.63 -5.35
N ILE A 241 2.21 19.30 -5.26
CA ILE A 241 2.90 18.36 -6.12
C ILE A 241 1.90 17.88 -7.17
N ASN A 242 2.19 18.15 -8.43
CA ASN A 242 1.44 17.57 -9.52
C ASN A 242 1.90 16.12 -9.73
N PHE A 243 1.16 15.16 -9.17
CA PHE A 243 1.44 13.73 -9.32
C PHE A 243 1.23 13.19 -10.74
N GLN A 244 0.66 13.99 -11.65
CA GLN A 244 0.60 13.70 -13.10
C GLN A 244 1.92 14.05 -13.80
N ASN A 245 2.82 14.80 -13.16
CA ASN A 245 4.10 15.16 -13.73
C ASN A 245 5.22 14.26 -13.18
N TYR A 246 5.74 13.35 -14.01
CA TYR A 246 6.82 12.44 -13.64
C TYR A 246 8.02 13.14 -12.98
N GLY A 247 8.42 14.30 -13.50
CA GLY A 247 9.53 15.08 -12.96
C GLY A 247 9.26 15.60 -11.55
N GLN A 248 8.04 16.06 -11.27
CA GLN A 248 7.65 16.49 -9.93
C GLN A 248 7.56 15.32 -8.96
N VAL A 249 6.97 14.19 -9.36
CA VAL A 249 6.90 12.98 -8.53
C VAL A 249 8.30 12.48 -8.19
N LYS A 250 9.18 12.36 -9.19
CA LYS A 250 10.58 11.98 -8.99
C LYS A 250 11.30 12.95 -8.03
N LYS A 251 11.04 14.26 -8.15
CA LYS A 251 11.62 15.28 -7.26
C LYS A 251 11.10 15.13 -5.83
N ALA A 252 9.80 14.89 -5.65
CA ALA A 252 9.16 14.71 -4.36
C ALA A 252 9.70 13.49 -3.61
N TYR A 253 9.68 12.30 -4.22
CA TYR A 253 10.21 11.08 -3.62
C TYR A 253 11.68 11.21 -3.24
N ARG A 254 12.49 11.83 -4.10
CA ARG A 254 13.90 12.08 -3.81
C ARG A 254 14.10 13.03 -2.64
N LYS A 255 13.26 14.08 -2.54
CA LYS A 255 13.40 15.12 -1.52
C LYS A 255 12.87 14.68 -0.17
N ALA A 256 11.70 14.04 -0.13
CA ALA A 256 11.12 13.56 1.12
C ALA A 256 11.81 12.32 1.66
N TYR A 257 12.15 11.35 0.79
CA TYR A 257 12.53 9.99 1.22
C TYR A 257 13.85 9.49 0.64
N GLY A 258 14.59 10.33 -0.10
CA GLY A 258 15.85 9.94 -0.74
C GLY A 258 15.71 8.97 -1.92
N ILE A 259 14.49 8.55 -2.30
CA ILE A 259 14.27 7.58 -3.37
C ILE A 259 14.56 8.20 -4.73
N ARG A 260 15.45 7.56 -5.49
CA ARG A 260 15.80 7.97 -6.86
C ARG A 260 15.24 6.95 -7.85
N PHE A 261 14.32 7.38 -8.71
CA PHE A 261 13.68 6.51 -9.71
C PHE A 261 14.64 5.86 -10.71
N GLY A 262 15.86 6.38 -10.88
CA GLY A 262 16.89 5.75 -11.71
C GLY A 262 17.64 4.60 -11.02
N GLU A 263 17.47 4.44 -9.70
CA GLU A 263 18.22 3.50 -8.86
C GLU A 263 17.33 2.35 -8.34
N ILE A 264 16.03 2.36 -8.65
CA ILE A 264 15.08 1.32 -8.21
C ILE A 264 15.08 0.05 -9.09
N GLY A 265 16.05 -0.11 -10.00
CA GLY A 265 16.14 -1.31 -10.85
C GLY A 265 15.18 -1.36 -12.05
N VAL A 266 14.78 -0.20 -12.56
CA VAL A 266 14.02 -0.04 -13.82
C VAL A 266 14.96 0.48 -14.90
N SER A 267 14.87 -0.06 -16.12
CA SER A 267 15.76 0.33 -17.22
C SER A 267 15.49 1.74 -17.71
N SER A 268 16.51 2.40 -18.29
CA SER A 268 16.36 3.73 -18.90
C SER A 268 15.31 3.76 -20.02
N SER A 269 15.18 2.68 -20.79
CA SER A 269 14.15 2.52 -21.83
C SER A 269 12.74 2.47 -21.26
N GLU A 270 12.54 1.78 -20.13
CA GLU A 270 11.23 1.73 -19.45
C GLU A 270 10.89 3.10 -18.86
N LEU A 271 11.86 3.79 -18.24
CA LEU A 271 11.65 5.15 -17.73
C LEU A 271 11.31 6.15 -18.85
N ALA A 272 11.90 5.99 -20.03
CA ALA A 272 11.58 6.80 -21.20
C ALA A 272 10.16 6.50 -21.70
N LEU A 273 9.77 5.23 -21.79
CA LEU A 273 8.42 4.82 -22.17
C LEU A 273 7.37 5.35 -21.20
N LEU A 274 7.60 5.22 -19.89
CA LEU A 274 6.72 5.74 -18.84
C LEU A 274 6.47 7.25 -19.01
N GLN A 275 7.54 8.03 -19.19
CA GLN A 275 7.44 9.48 -19.41
C GLN A 275 6.68 9.84 -20.69
N ARG A 276 6.91 9.10 -21.77
CA ARG A 276 6.18 9.28 -23.04
C ARG A 276 4.69 9.02 -22.86
N LEU A 277 4.31 7.96 -22.14
CA LEU A 277 2.91 7.60 -21.89
C LEU A 277 2.19 8.62 -20.99
N ILE A 278 2.87 9.13 -19.95
CA ILE A 278 2.35 10.21 -19.10
C ILE A 278 2.10 11.48 -19.92
N HIS A 279 3.02 11.84 -20.82
CA HIS A 279 2.84 12.98 -21.71
C HIS A 279 1.70 12.75 -22.72
N HIS A 280 1.57 11.53 -23.26
CA HIS A 280 0.50 11.16 -24.18
C HIS A 280 -0.89 11.29 -23.54
N ARG A 281 -1.05 10.88 -22.26
CA ARG A 281 -2.32 11.05 -21.53
C ARG A 281 -2.83 12.49 -21.53
N HIS A 282 -1.95 13.48 -21.35
CA HIS A 282 -2.34 14.89 -21.41
C HIS A 282 -2.97 15.23 -22.76
N ARG A 283 -2.47 14.64 -23.85
CA ARG A 283 -3.03 14.84 -25.18
C ARG A 283 -4.40 14.18 -25.35
N VAL A 284 -4.54 12.94 -24.90
CA VAL A 284 -5.81 12.20 -25.01
C VAL A 284 -6.92 12.92 -24.23
N VAL A 285 -6.64 13.35 -22.99
CA VAL A 285 -7.63 13.99 -22.12
C VAL A 285 -8.02 15.39 -22.59
N HIS A 286 -7.07 16.17 -23.10
CA HIS A 286 -7.33 17.58 -23.47
C HIS A 286 -7.66 17.79 -24.95
N PHE A 287 -7.37 16.85 -25.84
CA PHE A 287 -7.59 17.02 -27.29
C PHE A 287 -8.63 16.05 -27.83
N SER A 288 -8.37 14.74 -27.80
CA SER A 288 -9.32 13.76 -28.33
C SER A 288 -8.95 12.31 -27.96
N PRO A 289 -9.93 11.44 -27.67
CA PRO A 289 -9.74 9.99 -27.60
C PRO A 289 -9.23 9.37 -28.91
N TRP A 290 -9.35 10.09 -30.04
CA TRP A 290 -8.86 9.69 -31.35
C TRP A 290 -7.39 10.05 -31.61
N THR A 291 -6.71 10.64 -30.62
CA THR A 291 -5.33 11.10 -30.81
C THR A 291 -4.38 9.90 -30.93
N GLY A 292 -4.04 9.49 -32.15
CA GLY A 292 -2.88 8.65 -32.43
C GLY A 292 -1.68 9.53 -32.76
N GLN A 293 -0.54 9.37 -32.09
CA GLN A 293 0.68 10.08 -32.51
C GLN A 293 1.33 9.36 -33.70
N LEU A 294 1.45 10.11 -34.81
CA LEU A 294 2.34 10.01 -35.99
C LEU A 294 2.50 8.64 -36.68
N PRO A 295 2.55 8.61 -38.03
CA PRO A 295 2.77 7.37 -38.76
C PRO A 295 4.10 6.75 -38.36
N THR A 296 4.06 5.51 -37.89
CA THR A 296 5.25 4.66 -37.86
C THR A 296 5.66 4.34 -39.31
N PRO A 297 6.88 3.82 -39.56
CA PRO A 297 7.26 3.34 -40.90
C PRO A 297 6.29 2.30 -41.48
N SER A 298 5.51 1.64 -40.62
CA SER A 298 4.43 0.72 -40.96
C SER A 298 3.07 1.39 -41.26
N GLY A 299 2.94 2.72 -41.15
CA GLY A 299 1.71 3.47 -41.41
C GLY A 299 0.69 3.50 -40.26
N GLU A 300 0.82 2.62 -39.27
CA GLU A 300 -0.05 2.60 -38.08
C GLU A 300 0.41 3.63 -37.02
N PRO A 301 -0.50 4.28 -36.29
CA PRO A 301 -0.13 5.13 -35.16
C PRO A 301 0.48 4.31 -34.03
N GLU A 302 1.60 4.79 -33.46
CA GLU A 302 2.33 4.07 -32.41
C GLU A 302 1.46 3.70 -31.19
N PHE A 303 0.47 4.55 -30.88
CA PHE A 303 -0.40 4.46 -29.70
C PHE A 303 -1.77 3.81 -29.93
N SER A 304 -1.97 3.21 -31.11
CA SER A 304 -3.26 2.67 -31.55
C SER A 304 -3.35 1.14 -31.53
N ASN A 305 -2.38 0.46 -30.92
CA ASN A 305 -2.33 -1.00 -30.93
C ASN A 305 -2.33 -1.60 -29.51
N LEU A 306 -2.99 -2.75 -29.37
CA LEU A 306 -3.02 -3.54 -28.14
C LEU A 306 -1.62 -3.97 -27.67
N ARG A 307 -0.67 -4.11 -28.60
CA ARG A 307 0.72 -4.47 -28.27
C ARG A 307 1.42 -3.39 -27.44
N LEU A 308 1.16 -2.11 -27.70
CA LEU A 308 1.69 -1.01 -26.90
C LEU A 308 1.01 -1.00 -25.54
N VAL A 309 -0.30 -1.27 -25.49
CA VAL A 309 -1.04 -1.36 -24.23
C VAL A 309 -0.44 -2.44 -23.32
N GLU A 310 -0.14 -3.62 -23.84
CA GLU A 310 0.53 -4.68 -23.08
C GLU A 310 1.90 -4.24 -22.56
N LYS A 311 2.71 -3.63 -23.43
CA LYS A 311 4.02 -3.07 -23.04
C LYS A 311 3.88 -1.98 -21.97
N ALA A 312 2.85 -1.13 -22.08
CA ALA A 312 2.56 -0.09 -21.12
C ALA A 312 2.19 -0.69 -19.76
N ILE A 313 1.26 -1.66 -19.72
CA ILE A 313 0.88 -2.37 -18.49
C ILE A 313 2.12 -2.97 -17.83
N THR A 314 2.93 -3.74 -18.56
CA THR A 314 4.15 -4.34 -18.01
C THR A 314 5.13 -3.28 -17.50
N CYS A 315 5.31 -2.19 -18.25
CA CYS A 315 6.22 -1.10 -17.86
C CYS A 315 5.77 -0.41 -16.58
N PHE A 316 4.49 -0.04 -16.48
CA PHE A 316 3.93 0.60 -15.29
C PHE A 316 3.94 -0.34 -14.09
N ASP A 317 3.51 -1.60 -14.27
CA ASP A 317 3.44 -2.57 -13.18
C ASP A 317 4.82 -2.87 -12.61
N ARG A 318 5.82 -3.07 -13.47
CA ARG A 318 7.21 -3.23 -13.04
C ARG A 318 7.72 -1.99 -12.31
N PHE A 319 7.43 -0.79 -12.81
CA PHE A 319 7.86 0.44 -12.14
C PHE A 319 7.23 0.56 -10.75
N VAL A 320 5.92 0.34 -10.64
CA VAL A 320 5.19 0.40 -9.37
C VAL A 320 5.69 -0.64 -8.40
N ALA A 321 5.91 -1.89 -8.83
CA ALA A 321 6.48 -2.94 -7.99
C ALA A 321 7.86 -2.56 -7.46
N ARG A 322 8.75 -2.04 -8.31
CA ARG A 322 10.10 -1.61 -7.92
C ARG A 322 10.09 -0.40 -7.00
N LEU A 323 9.22 0.58 -7.25
CA LEU A 323 9.05 1.71 -6.36
C LEU A 323 8.53 1.24 -5.01
N HIS A 324 7.54 0.34 -5.00
CA HIS A 324 6.97 -0.24 -3.79
C HIS A 324 8.04 -0.93 -2.95
N GLU A 325 8.81 -1.84 -3.55
CA GLU A 325 9.96 -2.51 -2.92
C GLU A 325 10.97 -1.52 -2.33
N ALA A 326 11.35 -0.49 -3.10
CA ALA A 326 12.27 0.54 -2.62
C ALA A 326 11.71 1.30 -1.41
N THR A 327 10.39 1.54 -1.37
CA THR A 327 9.74 2.20 -0.24
C THR A 327 9.67 1.31 1.01
N LEU A 328 9.53 0.00 0.85
CA LEU A 328 9.57 -0.96 1.97
C LEU A 328 10.96 -1.08 2.58
N GLY A 329 12.01 -0.81 1.80
CA GLY A 329 13.40 -0.79 2.28
C GLY A 329 13.78 0.47 3.07
N LEU A 330 12.90 1.47 3.17
CA LEU A 330 13.17 2.67 3.95
C LEU A 330 13.19 2.34 5.44
N ARG A 331 14.25 2.78 6.12
CA ARG A 331 14.33 2.72 7.58
C ARG A 331 13.88 4.04 8.18
N PRO A 332 13.15 4.04 9.30
CA PRO A 332 12.84 5.27 10.02
C PRO A 332 14.16 5.93 10.46
N SER A 333 14.31 7.22 10.19
CA SER A 333 15.43 8.00 10.72
C SER A 333 15.39 7.97 12.25
N LYS A 334 16.57 7.77 12.85
CA LYS A 334 16.74 7.65 14.31
C LYS A 334 16.30 8.89 15.06
#